data_AF-A0A5N7ZB74-F1
#
_entry.id   AF-A0A5N7ZB74-F1
#
_cell.length_a   1.000
_cell.length_b   1.000
_cell.length_c   1.000
_cell.angle_alpha   90.00
_cell.angle_beta   90.00
_cell.angle_gamma   90.00
#
_symmetry.space_group_name_H-M   'P 1'
#
loop_
_entity.id
_entity.type
_entity.pdbx_description
1 polymer ?
#
loop_
_entity_poly.entity_id
_entity_poly.type
_entity_poly.pdbx_seq_one_letter_code
_entity_poly.pdbx_strand_id
1 'polypeptide(L)'
;YFASVYVDLITGMKIHDATSGFICYRREVLEEINLDKIKFVGYAFQIEMKYRTFVKKMKIVEVPIIFTDRTKGQSKMSNAIIKEAIFGVITLRFKKMINRL
;
A
#
# COMPACT_ATOMS: atom_id res chain seq x y z
N TYR A 1 12.18 3.33 -2.51
CA TYR A 1 12.47 2.80 -3.86
C TYR A 1 12.35 1.28 -3.93
N PHE A 2 13.28 0.49 -3.37
CA PHE A 2 13.25 -0.99 -3.48
C PHE A 2 11.95 -1.65 -3.01
N ALA A 3 11.36 -1.13 -1.92
CA ALA A 3 10.06 -1.61 -1.43
C ALA A 3 8.95 -1.47 -2.49
N SER A 4 8.87 -0.34 -3.17
CA SER A 4 7.88 -0.10 -4.22
C SER A 4 8.09 -1.01 -5.43
N VAL A 5 9.35 -1.22 -5.85
CA VAL A 5 9.69 -2.16 -6.94
C VAL A 5 9.29 -3.58 -6.58
N TYR A 6 9.58 -4.03 -5.36
CA TYR A 6 9.17 -5.34 -4.86
C TYR A 6 7.64 -5.49 -4.88
N VAL A 7 6.92 -4.49 -4.34
CA VAL A 7 5.46 -4.51 -4.33
C VAL A 7 4.92 -4.57 -5.75
N ASP A 8 5.45 -3.75 -6.66
CA ASP A 8 5.00 -3.70 -8.04
C ASP A 8 5.22 -5.03 -8.76
N LEU A 9 6.38 -5.66 -8.58
CA LEU A 9 6.68 -6.97 -9.17
C LEU A 9 5.68 -8.04 -8.75
N ILE A 10 5.28 -8.06 -7.47
CA ILE A 10 4.35 -9.07 -6.94
C ILE A 10 2.89 -8.75 -7.30
N THR A 11 2.51 -7.48 -7.24
CA THR A 11 1.10 -7.05 -7.34
C THR A 11 0.67 -6.66 -8.76
N GLY A 12 1.61 -6.19 -9.57
CA GLY A 12 1.43 -5.68 -10.93
C GLY A 12 0.72 -4.32 -11.01
N MET A 13 0.79 -3.50 -9.96
CA MET A 13 0.04 -2.23 -9.85
C MET A 13 0.51 -1.14 -10.82
N LYS A 14 1.75 -1.20 -11.31
CA LYS A 14 2.44 -0.20 -12.13
C LYS A 14 2.46 1.19 -11.49
N ILE A 15 2.72 1.25 -10.18
CA ILE A 15 2.87 2.49 -9.42
C ILE A 15 4.33 2.65 -8.96
N HIS A 16 4.86 3.88 -9.02
CA HIS A 16 6.25 4.15 -8.66
C HIS A 16 6.43 4.17 -7.13
N ASP A 17 5.44 4.68 -6.38
CA ASP A 17 5.49 4.71 -4.93
C ASP A 17 4.30 4.01 -4.25
N ALA A 18 4.47 2.71 -4.02
CA ALA A 18 3.52 1.91 -3.26
C ALA A 18 3.53 2.20 -1.75
N THR A 19 4.56 2.85 -1.22
CA THR A 19 4.79 3.00 0.23
C THR A 19 4.44 4.38 0.79
N SER A 20 4.30 5.39 -0.05
CA SER A 20 3.91 6.74 0.39
C SER A 20 2.64 6.71 1.23
N GLY A 21 2.65 7.43 2.35
CA GLY A 21 1.49 7.69 3.19
C GLY A 21 0.80 9.04 2.92
N PHE A 22 1.34 9.85 2.00
CA PHE A 22 0.74 11.11 1.60
C PHE A 22 -0.12 10.90 0.35
N ILE A 23 -1.42 10.64 0.57
CA ILE A 23 -2.38 10.24 -0.46
C ILE A 23 -3.73 10.91 -0.18
N CYS A 24 -4.45 11.23 -1.25
CA CYS A 24 -5.85 11.59 -1.19
C CYS A 24 -6.70 10.48 -1.83
N TYR A 25 -7.72 10.02 -1.11
CA TYR A 25 -8.74 9.11 -1.63
C TYR A 25 -10.05 9.87 -1.79
N ARG A 26 -10.75 9.64 -2.91
CA ARG A 26 -12.14 10.06 -3.02
C ARG A 26 -13.00 9.22 -2.08
N ARG A 27 -14.10 9.79 -1.58
CA ARG A 27 -15.05 9.11 -0.68
C ARG A 27 -15.53 7.78 -1.28
N GLU A 28 -15.88 7.78 -2.56
CA GLU A 28 -16.40 6.60 -3.26
C GLU A 28 -15.38 5.44 -3.28
N VAL A 29 -14.08 5.76 -3.32
CA VAL A 29 -13.02 4.74 -3.26
C VAL A 29 -12.99 4.08 -1.88
N LEU A 30 -13.14 4.86 -0.81
CA LEU A 30 -13.15 4.34 0.55
C LEU A 30 -14.41 3.54 0.87
N GLU A 31 -15.56 3.90 0.31
CA GLU A 31 -16.81 3.16 0.47
C GLU A 31 -16.76 1.80 -0.24
N GLU A 32 -16.12 1.76 -1.41
CA GLU A 32 -15.93 0.54 -2.17
C GLU A 32 -14.90 -0.41 -1.55
N ILE A 33 -13.86 0.14 -0.94
CA ILE A 33 -12.84 -0.63 -0.24
C ILE A 33 -13.39 -0.97 1.14
N ASN A 34 -13.79 -2.23 1.36
CA ASN A 34 -14.22 -2.68 2.68
C ASN A 34 -13.05 -2.52 3.70
N LEU A 35 -13.10 -1.44 4.47
CA LEU A 35 -12.03 -1.04 5.39
C LEU A 35 -11.86 -2.05 6.54
N ASP A 36 -12.94 -2.72 6.96
CA ASP A 36 -12.91 -3.74 8.02
C ASP A 36 -12.13 -5.01 7.62
N LYS A 37 -11.94 -5.21 6.31
CA LYS A 37 -11.15 -6.32 5.75
C LYS A 37 -9.66 -5.99 5.62
N ILE A 38 -9.25 -4.75 5.88
CA ILE A 38 -7.84 -4.39 5.92
C ILE A 38 -7.23 -5.06 7.14
N LYS A 39 -6.19 -5.86 6.92
CA LYS A 39 -5.54 -6.64 7.99
C LYS A 39 -4.14 -6.14 8.31
N PHE A 40 -3.56 -5.34 7.43
CA PHE A 40 -2.22 -4.83 7.63
C PHE A 40 -2.22 -3.74 8.70
N VAL A 41 -1.22 -3.78 9.56
CA VAL A 41 -1.03 -2.83 10.66
C VAL A 41 0.15 -1.91 10.35
N GLY A 42 0.18 -0.74 10.98
CA GLY A 42 1.32 0.17 10.90
C GLY A 42 1.45 0.85 9.55
N TYR A 43 2.58 0.70 8.85
CA TYR A 43 2.82 1.35 7.56
C TYR A 43 2.35 0.51 6.37
N ALA A 44 2.16 -0.80 6.56
CA ALA A 44 1.91 -1.72 5.47
C ALA A 44 0.51 -1.55 4.86
N PHE A 45 -0.49 -1.07 5.63
CA PHE A 45 -1.86 -0.86 5.14
C PHE A 45 -1.93 0.07 3.92
N GLN A 46 -0.96 0.99 3.76
CA GLN A 46 -0.89 1.86 2.60
C GLN A 46 -0.77 1.07 1.29
N ILE A 47 -0.03 -0.05 1.32
CA ILE A 47 0.10 -0.96 0.19
C ILE A 47 -1.22 -1.70 -0.05
N GLU A 48 -1.87 -2.18 1.02
CA GLU A 48 -3.16 -2.88 0.92
C GLU A 48 -4.25 -1.97 0.33
N MET A 49 -4.33 -0.71 0.77
CA MET A 49 -5.27 0.28 0.25
C MET A 49 -5.09 0.53 -1.25
N LYS A 50 -3.84 0.78 -1.69
CA LYS A 50 -3.52 0.97 -3.11
C LYS A 50 -3.83 -0.28 -3.92
N TYR A 51 -3.52 -1.46 -3.39
CA TYR A 51 -3.77 -2.71 -4.09
C TYR A 51 -5.25 -3.00 -4.28
N ARG A 52 -6.07 -2.78 -3.24
CA ARG A 52 -7.54 -2.93 -3.33
C ARG A 52 -8.13 -1.94 -4.35
N THR A 53 -7.66 -0.70 -4.35
CA THR A 53 -8.01 0.34 -5.34
C THR A 53 -7.68 -0.12 -6.76
N PHE A 54 -6.46 -0.62 -6.96
CA PHE A 54 -5.97 -1.13 -8.25
C PHE A 54 -6.78 -2.33 -8.74
N VAL A 55 -7.07 -3.29 -7.86
CA VAL A 55 -7.83 -4.50 -8.19
C VAL A 55 -9.27 -4.17 -8.63
N LYS A 56 -9.87 -3.13 -8.02
CA LYS A 56 -11.16 -2.58 -8.45
C LYS A 56 -11.11 -1.74 -9.73
N LYS A 57 -9.95 -1.66 -10.40
CA LYS A 57 -9.72 -0.91 -11.65
C LYS A 57 -10.05 0.59 -11.53
N MET A 58 -9.89 1.15 -10.35
CA MET A 58 -10.09 2.58 -10.12
C MET A 58 -8.90 3.38 -10.66
N LYS A 59 -9.13 4.66 -10.98
CA LYS A 59 -8.09 5.56 -11.49
C LYS A 59 -7.11 5.93 -10.38
N ILE A 60 -5.83 5.65 -10.60
CA ILE A 60 -4.72 6.04 -9.71
C ILE A 60 -3.83 7.02 -10.48
N VAL A 61 -3.43 8.12 -9.83
CA VAL A 61 -2.56 9.16 -10.39
C VAL A 61 -1.47 9.47 -9.38
N GLU A 62 -0.23 9.55 -9.84
CA GLU A 62 0.92 9.93 -9.02
C GLU A 62 1.27 11.41 -9.28
N VAL A 63 1.41 12.17 -8.20
CA VAL A 63 1.79 13.59 -8.25
C VAL A 63 3.16 13.72 -7.56
N PRO A 64 4.20 14.22 -8.26
CA PRO A 64 5.52 14.40 -7.67
C PRO A 64 5.49 15.39 -6.50
N ILE A 65 6.17 15.04 -5.41
CA ILE A 65 6.36 15.90 -4.24
C ILE A 65 7.83 15.94 -3.86
N ILE A 66 8.23 17.00 -3.17
CA ILE A 66 9.52 17.04 -2.48
C ILE A 66 9.30 16.51 -1.07
N PHE A 67 9.90 15.36 -0.76
CA PHE A 67 9.86 14.77 0.58
C PHE A 67 11.06 15.28 1.38
N THR A 68 10.80 16.03 2.45
CA THR A 68 11.85 16.55 3.34
C THR A 68 11.97 15.66 4.58
N ASP A 69 13.20 15.36 4.98
CA ASP A 69 13.44 14.59 6.19
C ASP A 69 12.98 15.32 7.45
N ARG A 70 12.35 14.57 8.35
CA ARG A 70 11.93 15.08 9.65
C ARG A 70 13.15 15.35 10.53
N THR A 71 13.20 16.52 11.15
CA THR A 71 14.33 16.95 11.99
C THR A 71 14.22 16.60 13.47
N LYS A 72 13.04 16.17 13.95
CA LYS A 72 12.78 15.91 15.38
C LYS A 72 12.03 14.59 15.64
N GLY A 73 12.44 13.86 16.67
CA GLY A 73 11.85 12.61 17.16
C GLY A 73 12.42 11.34 16.52
N GLN A 74 11.96 10.16 16.98
CA GLN A 74 12.46 8.85 16.50
C GLN A 74 11.52 8.18 15.51
N SER A 75 12.08 7.36 14.61
CA SER A 75 11.29 6.62 13.62
C SER A 75 10.40 5.57 14.31
N LYS A 76 9.18 5.38 13.81
CA LYS A 76 8.30 4.28 14.25
C LYS A 76 8.48 3.02 13.40
N MET A 77 9.39 3.05 12.41
CA MET A 77 9.67 1.91 11.53
C MET A 77 10.49 0.86 12.29
N SER A 78 10.09 -0.41 12.17
CA SER A 78 10.76 -1.53 12.83
C SER A 78 10.92 -2.72 11.86
N ASN A 79 11.85 -3.62 12.18
CA ASN A 79 12.05 -4.85 11.41
C ASN A 79 10.80 -5.74 11.35
N ALA A 80 9.93 -5.67 12.37
CA ALA A 80 8.67 -6.39 12.38
C ALA A 80 7.72 -5.87 11.29
N ILE A 81 7.59 -4.54 11.14
CA ILE A 81 6.77 -3.90 10.11
C ILE A 81 7.29 -4.24 8.71
N ILE A 82 8.62 -4.28 8.53
CA ILE A 82 9.22 -4.66 7.25
C ILE A 82 8.87 -6.11 6.89
N LYS A 83 9.00 -7.04 7.84
CA LYS A 83 8.64 -8.46 7.62
C LYS A 83 7.15 -8.60 7.31
N GLU A 84 6.28 -7.93 8.04
CA GLU A 84 4.84 -7.92 7.79
C GLU A 84 4.52 -7.46 6.37
N ALA A 85 5.15 -6.36 5.90
CA ALA A 85 4.94 -5.88 4.54
C ALA A 85 5.38 -6.91 3.49
N ILE A 86 6.52 -7.58 3.66
CA ILE A 86 7.02 -8.58 2.72
C ILE A 86 6.03 -9.75 2.60
N PHE A 87 5.68 -10.39 3.72
CA PHE A 87 4.78 -11.55 3.73
C PHE A 87 3.33 -11.17 3.39
N GLY A 88 2.90 -10.00 3.85
CA GLY A 88 1.59 -9.44 3.57
C GLY A 88 1.36 -9.27 2.08
N VAL A 89 2.30 -8.66 1.36
CA VAL A 89 2.17 -8.40 -0.08
C VAL A 89 1.98 -9.70 -0.89
N ILE A 90 2.72 -10.75 -0.55
CA ILE A 90 2.55 -12.09 -1.15
C ILE A 90 1.15 -12.63 -0.84
N THR A 91 0.70 -12.50 0.41
CA THR A 91 -0.62 -12.93 0.85
C THR A 91 -1.74 -12.19 0.12
N LEU A 92 -1.60 -10.87 -0.11
CA LEU A 92 -2.54 -10.08 -0.90
C LEU A 92 -2.66 -10.61 -2.33
N ARG A 93 -1.52 -10.93 -2.96
CA ARG A 93 -1.51 -11.49 -4.31
C ARG A 93 -2.25 -12.82 -4.38
N PHE A 94 -2.04 -13.68 -3.38
CA PHE A 94 -2.74 -14.97 -3.28
C PHE A 94 -4.24 -14.78 -3.05
N LYS A 95 -4.64 -13.89 -2.12
CA LYS A 95 -6.05 -13.55 -1.86
C LYS A 95 -6.77 -13.04 -3.10
N LYS A 96 -6.11 -12.23 -3.94
CA LYS A 96 -6.64 -11.82 -5.24
C LYS A 96 -6.89 -13.02 -6.16
N MET A 97 -5.95 -13.96 -6.25
CA MET A 97 -6.08 -15.13 -7.13
C MET A 97 -7.26 -16.03 -6.75
N ILE A 98 -7.55 -16.14 -5.45
CA ILE A 98 -8.69 -16.92 -4.94
C ILE A 98 -9.97 -16.09 -4.77
N ASN A 99 -10.02 -14.85 -5.31
CA ASN A 99 -11.14 -13.91 -5.23
C ASN A 99 -11.66 -13.63 -3.81
N ARG A 100 -10.75 -13.61 -2.81
CA ARG A 100 -11.03 -13.32 -1.39
C ARG A 100 -10.44 -12.00 -0.91
N LEU A 101 -10.16 -11.08 -1.85
CA LEU A 101 -9.63 -9.76 -1.50
C LEU A 101 -10.70 -8.91 -0.81
#